data_AF-A0A2E4P3U2-F1
#
_entry.id   AF-A0A2E4P3U2-F1
#
_cell.length_a   1.000
_cell.length_b   1.000
_cell.length_c   1.000
_cell.angle_alpha   90.00
_cell.angle_beta   90.00
_cell.angle_gamma   90.00
#
_symmetry.space_group_name_H-M   'P 1'
#
loop_
_entity.id
_entity.type
_entity.pdbx_description
1 polymer ?
#
loop_
_entity_poly.entity_id
_entity_poly.type
_entity_poly.pdbx_seq_one_letter_code
_entity_poly.pdbx_strand_id
1 'polypeptide(L)'
;MSVPNKLIKKQIILFDVINNVNNKRRKFLKSAGSTALFACLGSSFFISCDNTEENIDPDNNNNSISENGFTLDGSTYSIDLDHPNFAIIKTSGGWYRFDEGGMLLVNVGQDIIRAFSSSCPHAGCRTSWKYSNENFTCTCHNAVFTNLGEKVSGPANSDLESFSVSRDENVITVST
;
A
#
# COMPACT_ATOMS: atom_id res chain seq x y z
N MET A 1 -53.58 36.34 -7.64
CA MET A 1 -52.31 36.14 -6.90
C MET A 1 -51.56 35.01 -7.60
N SER A 2 -50.46 35.31 -8.31
CA SER A 2 -49.73 34.35 -9.15
C SER A 2 -48.39 33.98 -8.50
N VAL A 3 -48.17 32.70 -8.25
CA VAL A 3 -46.94 32.17 -7.64
C VAL A 3 -45.83 32.15 -8.69
N PRO A 4 -44.60 32.64 -8.39
CA PRO A 4 -43.58 32.85 -9.41
C PRO A 4 -42.89 31.56 -9.89
N ASN A 5 -42.81 31.47 -11.20
CA ASN A 5 -42.33 30.42 -12.11
C ASN A 5 -40.82 30.10 -12.04
N LYS A 6 -40.17 30.25 -10.86
CA LYS A 6 -38.69 30.19 -10.74
C LYS A 6 -38.15 28.83 -10.26
N LEU A 7 -38.97 28.02 -9.61
CA LEU A 7 -38.56 26.71 -9.08
C LEU A 7 -38.55 25.59 -10.14
N ILE A 8 -39.43 25.66 -11.15
CA ILE A 8 -39.53 24.65 -12.21
C ILE A 8 -38.32 24.70 -13.16
N LYS A 9 -37.80 25.90 -13.47
CA LYS A 9 -36.63 26.07 -14.35
C LYS A 9 -35.33 25.48 -13.79
N LYS A 10 -35.16 25.44 -12.46
CA LYS A 10 -33.90 24.96 -11.85
C LYS A 10 -33.80 23.42 -11.87
N GLN A 11 -34.94 22.73 -11.80
CA GLN A 11 -35.00 21.27 -11.87
C GLN A 11 -34.77 20.73 -13.29
N ILE A 12 -35.23 21.46 -14.32
CA ILE A 12 -35.02 21.12 -15.73
C ILE A 12 -33.53 21.18 -16.12
N ILE A 13 -32.81 22.23 -15.71
CA ILE A 13 -31.38 22.41 -16.04
C ILE A 13 -30.51 21.29 -15.43
N LEU A 14 -30.88 20.78 -14.24
CA LEU A 14 -30.11 19.72 -13.57
C LEU A 14 -30.31 18.35 -14.24
N PHE A 15 -31.50 18.05 -14.76
CA PHE A 15 -31.77 16.85 -15.55
C PHE A 15 -31.02 16.85 -16.89
N ASP A 16 -30.95 18.00 -17.57
CA ASP A 16 -30.27 18.11 -18.87
C ASP A 16 -28.75 17.96 -18.76
N VAL A 17 -28.13 18.45 -17.68
CA VAL A 17 -26.69 18.30 -17.43
C VAL A 17 -26.31 16.84 -17.15
N ILE A 18 -27.09 16.13 -16.32
CA ILE A 18 -26.84 14.71 -15.99
C ILE A 18 -26.99 13.82 -17.24
N ASN A 19 -28.01 14.08 -18.08
CA ASN A 19 -28.21 13.34 -19.33
C ASN A 19 -27.11 13.61 -20.37
N ASN A 20 -26.58 14.84 -20.44
CA ASN A 20 -25.49 15.21 -21.34
C ASN A 20 -24.16 14.54 -20.96
N VAL A 21 -23.84 14.47 -19.66
CA VAL A 21 -22.62 13.80 -19.16
C VAL A 21 -22.67 12.29 -19.42
N ASN A 22 -23.81 11.64 -19.20
CA ASN A 22 -23.96 10.21 -19.46
C ASN A 22 -23.89 9.86 -20.95
N ASN A 23 -24.33 10.74 -21.87
CA ASN A 23 -24.24 10.50 -23.31
C ASN A 23 -22.84 10.71 -23.91
N LYS A 24 -21.96 11.48 -23.24
CA LYS A 24 -20.56 11.68 -23.70
C LYS A 24 -19.65 10.50 -23.34
N ARG A 25 -19.81 9.89 -22.15
CA ARG A 25 -19.00 8.73 -21.72
C ARG A 25 -19.26 7.47 -22.56
N ARG A 26 -20.47 7.33 -23.10
CA ARG A 26 -20.90 6.23 -23.97
C ARG A 26 -20.38 6.34 -25.42
N LYS A 27 -19.98 7.55 -25.86
CA LYS A 27 -19.39 7.78 -27.19
C LYS A 27 -17.88 7.57 -27.20
N PHE A 28 -17.19 7.77 -26.07
CA PHE A 28 -15.75 7.53 -25.96
C PHE A 28 -15.42 6.03 -26.01
N LEU A 29 -16.19 5.18 -25.31
CA LEU A 29 -16.01 3.72 -25.32
C LEU A 29 -16.45 3.03 -26.61
N LYS A 30 -17.06 3.76 -27.56
CA LYS A 30 -17.39 3.24 -28.91
C LYS A 30 -16.40 3.69 -29.99
N SER A 31 -15.35 4.43 -29.63
CA SER A 31 -14.36 4.97 -30.57
C SER A 31 -13.01 4.24 -30.55
N ALA A 32 -12.94 3.07 -29.90
CA ALA A 32 -11.79 2.17 -29.99
C ALA A 32 -12.33 0.74 -30.20
N GLY A 33 -12.75 0.45 -31.42
CA GLY A 33 -13.35 -0.84 -31.75
C GLY A 33 -13.57 -1.01 -33.23
N SER A 34 -12.59 -1.66 -33.87
CA SER A 34 -12.73 -2.43 -35.11
C SER A 34 -12.81 -1.66 -36.43
N THR A 35 -11.68 -1.57 -37.14
CA THR A 35 -11.49 -2.23 -38.45
C THR A 35 -10.12 -1.86 -39.04
N ALA A 36 -9.25 -2.87 -39.21
CA ALA A 36 -8.48 -3.07 -40.44
C ALA A 36 -7.75 -4.41 -40.34
N LEU A 37 -8.37 -5.42 -40.94
CA LEU A 37 -7.69 -6.64 -41.39
C LEU A 37 -6.62 -6.24 -42.42
N PHE A 38 -5.36 -6.51 -42.13
CA PHE A 38 -4.36 -6.83 -43.15
C PHE A 38 -3.76 -8.19 -42.80
N ALA A 39 -4.09 -9.18 -43.63
CA ALA A 39 -3.49 -10.51 -43.60
C ALA A 39 -2.17 -10.52 -44.39
N CYS A 40 -1.37 -11.55 -44.10
CA CYS A 40 -0.17 -12.03 -44.81
C CYS A 40 1.13 -11.31 -44.35
N LEU A 41 2.21 -11.97 -43.92
CA LEU A 41 2.76 -13.28 -44.25
C LEU A 41 3.50 -13.87 -43.02
N GLY A 42 3.51 -15.20 -42.89
CA GLY A 42 4.23 -15.89 -41.84
C GLY A 42 5.75 -15.78 -41.96
N SER A 43 6.40 -15.79 -40.80
CA SER A 43 7.69 -16.44 -40.55
C SER A 43 7.82 -16.57 -39.05
N SER A 44 8.00 -17.80 -38.59
CA SER A 44 8.42 -18.12 -37.24
C SER A 44 9.81 -17.53 -36.94
N PHE A 45 10.14 -17.50 -35.64
CA PHE A 45 11.47 -17.30 -35.05
C PHE A 45 11.89 -15.85 -34.76
N PHE A 46 11.51 -15.36 -33.58
CA PHE A 46 12.33 -14.38 -32.87
C PHE A 46 13.55 -15.11 -32.30
N ILE A 47 14.68 -15.06 -33.01
CA ILE A 47 16.02 -15.13 -32.41
C ILE A 47 16.65 -13.79 -32.72
N SER A 48 16.65 -12.90 -31.73
CA SER A 48 17.61 -11.80 -31.69
C SER A 48 18.67 -12.23 -30.69
N CYS A 49 19.76 -12.78 -31.20
CA CYS A 49 21.03 -12.79 -30.48
C CYS A 49 21.75 -11.50 -30.88
N ASP A 50 21.78 -10.52 -30.00
CA ASP A 50 22.94 -9.63 -29.95
C ASP A 50 23.90 -10.27 -28.94
N ASN A 51 25.00 -10.81 -29.45
CA ASN A 51 26.17 -11.12 -28.64
C ASN A 51 27.21 -10.08 -29.00
N THR A 52 27.10 -8.91 -28.39
CA THR A 52 28.26 -8.05 -28.18
C THR A 52 28.51 -8.04 -26.69
N GLU A 53 29.42 -8.92 -26.28
CA GLU A 53 30.04 -8.89 -24.96
C GLU A 53 30.91 -7.63 -24.87
N GLU A 54 30.29 -6.52 -24.48
CA GLU A 54 31.01 -5.40 -23.88
C GLU A 54 30.75 -5.47 -22.37
N ASN A 55 31.82 -5.72 -21.63
CA ASN A 55 31.86 -5.73 -20.17
C ASN A 55 31.30 -4.39 -19.64
N ILE A 56 30.02 -4.38 -19.30
CA ILE A 56 29.46 -3.41 -18.37
C ILE A 56 29.75 -3.98 -16.99
N ASP A 57 30.82 -3.47 -16.39
CA ASP A 57 31.05 -3.60 -14.95
C ASP A 57 29.76 -3.18 -14.20
N PRO A 58 29.27 -3.96 -13.22
CA PRO A 58 28.05 -3.65 -12.51
C PRO A 58 28.36 -2.65 -11.40
N ASP A 59 28.06 -1.37 -11.63
CA ASP A 59 28.13 -0.32 -10.61
C ASP A 59 26.94 0.61 -10.84
N ASN A 60 25.96 0.80 -9.95
CA ASN A 60 25.81 0.44 -8.56
C ASN A 60 24.30 0.27 -8.37
N ASN A 61 23.84 -0.96 -8.17
CA ASN A 61 22.62 -1.15 -7.42
C ASN A 61 22.86 -0.46 -6.07
N ASN A 62 22.36 0.77 -5.90
CA ASN A 62 22.33 1.43 -4.61
C ASN A 62 21.46 0.56 -3.69
N ASN A 63 22.06 -0.49 -3.15
CA ASN A 63 21.80 -1.10 -1.88
C ASN A 63 22.13 -0.02 -0.84
N SER A 64 21.33 1.05 -0.86
CA SER A 64 21.38 2.13 0.10
C SER A 64 20.72 1.62 1.37
N ILE A 65 21.36 0.65 2.03
CA ILE A 65 21.25 0.60 3.49
C ILE A 65 22.07 1.80 3.96
N SER A 66 21.51 3.01 3.95
CA SER A 66 22.15 4.11 4.69
C SER A 66 21.34 5.38 4.88
N GLU A 67 20.44 5.80 3.97
CA GLU A 67 19.82 7.13 4.15
C GLU A 67 18.56 7.07 5.02
N ASN A 68 17.73 6.05 4.84
CA ASN A 68 16.46 5.92 5.54
C ASN A 68 16.44 4.81 6.61
N GLY A 69 17.52 4.04 6.74
CA GLY A 69 17.65 2.93 7.70
C GLY A 69 17.04 1.60 7.27
N PHE A 70 16.73 1.41 5.98
CA PHE A 70 16.23 0.13 5.48
C PHE A 70 16.59 -0.09 4.00
N THR A 71 16.51 -1.34 3.55
CA THR A 71 16.47 -1.73 2.13
C THR A 71 15.33 -2.68 1.82
N LEU A 72 15.00 -2.77 0.53
CA LEU A 72 13.98 -3.67 -0.01
C LEU A 72 14.62 -4.55 -1.07
N ASP A 73 14.56 -5.86 -0.88
CA ASP A 73 14.91 -6.87 -1.88
C ASP A 73 13.69 -7.77 -2.13
N GLY A 74 13.10 -7.65 -3.32
CA GLY A 74 11.84 -8.31 -3.65
C GLY A 74 10.71 -7.93 -2.69
N SER A 75 10.27 -8.88 -1.87
CA SER A 75 9.23 -8.71 -0.84
C SER A 75 9.79 -8.68 0.59
N THR A 76 11.10 -8.48 0.73
CA THR A 76 11.78 -8.53 2.03
C THR A 76 12.41 -7.19 2.35
N TYR A 77 12.01 -6.61 3.48
CA TYR A 77 12.61 -5.41 4.05
C TYR A 77 13.72 -5.80 5.03
N SER A 78 14.91 -5.24 4.87
CA SER A 78 15.97 -5.29 5.89
C SER A 78 16.06 -3.93 6.56
N ILE A 79 15.83 -3.87 7.87
CA ILE A 79 15.69 -2.63 8.64
C ILE A 79 16.79 -2.57 9.69
N ASP A 80 17.60 -1.52 9.64
CA ASP A 80 18.64 -1.23 10.62
C ASP A 80 18.03 -0.51 11.83
N LEU A 81 18.07 -1.18 12.99
CA LEU A 81 17.55 -0.66 14.25
C LEU A 81 18.45 0.40 14.88
N ASP A 82 19.73 0.52 14.48
CA ASP A 82 20.60 1.59 14.94
C ASP A 82 20.32 2.91 14.22
N HIS A 83 19.63 2.86 13.08
CA HIS A 83 19.21 4.06 12.38
C HIS A 83 18.19 4.86 13.20
N PRO A 84 18.30 6.20 13.30
CA PRO A 84 17.42 7.03 14.13
C PRO A 84 15.92 6.85 13.86
N ASN A 85 15.53 6.51 12.62
CA ASN A 85 14.14 6.26 12.25
C ASN A 85 13.53 5.04 12.95
N PHE A 86 14.36 4.04 13.28
CA PHE A 86 13.90 2.75 13.83
C PHE A 86 14.40 2.47 15.24
N ALA A 87 15.28 3.32 15.79
CA ALA A 87 15.85 3.18 17.13
C ALA A 87 14.79 3.01 18.24
N ILE A 88 13.58 3.56 18.06
CA ILE A 88 12.46 3.38 18.99
C ILE A 88 12.10 1.90 19.19
N ILE A 89 12.24 1.06 18.16
CA ILE A 89 11.92 -0.37 18.19
C ILE A 89 12.94 -1.17 19.01
N LYS A 90 14.10 -0.61 19.37
CA LYS A 90 15.05 -1.30 20.27
C LYS A 90 14.53 -1.39 21.71
N THR A 91 13.58 -0.54 22.09
CA THR A 91 13.04 -0.50 23.45
C THR A 91 11.78 -1.36 23.53
N SER A 92 11.63 -2.16 24.59
CA SER A 92 10.39 -2.90 24.86
C SER A 92 9.19 -1.95 24.92
N GLY A 93 8.13 -2.28 24.18
CA GLY A 93 6.95 -1.43 23.99
C GLY A 93 7.12 -0.30 22.97
N GLY A 94 8.34 -0.14 22.43
CA GLY A 94 8.61 0.75 21.32
C GLY A 94 7.92 0.26 20.06
N TRP A 95 7.29 1.17 19.33
CA TRP A 95 6.55 0.87 18.11
C TRP A 95 6.78 1.96 17.06
N TYR A 96 6.60 1.60 15.79
CA TYR A 96 6.83 2.47 14.65
C TYR A 96 5.86 2.11 13.53
N ARG A 97 5.24 3.11 12.91
CA ARG A 97 4.44 2.92 11.69
C ARG A 97 5.36 3.12 10.50
N PHE A 98 5.76 2.01 9.89
CA PHE A 98 6.64 2.02 8.72
C PHE A 98 5.77 2.16 7.46
N ASP A 99 5.65 3.39 6.97
CA ASP A 99 4.72 3.75 5.89
C ASP A 99 5.15 3.16 4.54
N GLU A 100 6.46 3.12 4.25
CA GLU A 100 7.02 2.55 3.02
C GLU A 100 6.76 1.04 2.91
N GLY A 101 6.90 0.34 4.04
CA GLY A 101 6.59 -1.08 4.16
C GLY A 101 5.11 -1.41 4.38
N GLY A 102 4.25 -0.40 4.53
CA GLY A 102 2.83 -0.60 4.83
C GLY A 102 2.59 -1.40 6.11
N MET A 103 3.43 -1.23 7.14
CA MET A 103 3.45 -2.09 8.32
C MET A 103 3.54 -1.33 9.66
N LEU A 104 3.09 -1.98 10.71
CA LEU A 104 3.27 -1.61 12.11
C LEU A 104 4.34 -2.50 12.70
N LEU A 105 5.42 -1.90 13.19
CA LEU A 105 6.49 -2.58 13.91
C LEU A 105 6.31 -2.35 15.41
N VAL A 106 6.50 -3.39 16.21
CA VAL A 106 6.48 -3.28 17.67
C VAL A 106 7.46 -4.25 18.31
N ASN A 107 8.19 -3.79 19.31
CA ASN A 107 8.95 -4.63 20.21
C ASN A 107 8.07 -5.03 21.39
N VAL A 108 7.74 -6.31 21.50
CA VAL A 108 6.86 -6.85 22.55
C VAL A 108 7.63 -7.33 23.79
N GLY A 109 8.93 -6.99 23.88
CA GLY A 109 9.83 -7.39 24.95
C GLY A 109 10.69 -8.60 24.61
N GLN A 110 11.71 -8.84 25.43
CA GLN A 110 12.65 -9.97 25.27
C GLN A 110 13.28 -10.04 23.86
N ASP A 111 13.53 -8.88 23.27
CA ASP A 111 14.04 -8.70 21.89
C ASP A 111 13.14 -9.24 20.77
N ILE A 112 11.89 -9.58 21.09
CA ILE A 112 10.88 -10.04 20.13
C ILE A 112 10.25 -8.84 19.44
N ILE A 113 10.46 -8.73 18.13
CA ILE A 113 9.81 -7.72 17.28
C ILE A 113 8.74 -8.40 16.44
N ARG A 114 7.57 -7.76 16.34
CA ARG A 114 6.45 -8.19 15.49
C ARG A 114 6.13 -7.13 14.47
N ALA A 115 5.70 -7.60 13.30
CA ALA A 115 5.29 -6.76 12.19
C ALA A 115 3.87 -7.14 11.76
N PHE A 116 3.02 -6.15 11.59
CA PHE A 116 1.64 -6.32 11.14
C PHE A 116 1.34 -5.39 9.97
N SER A 117 0.37 -5.74 9.12
CA SER A 117 -0.15 -4.80 8.12
C SER A 117 -0.69 -3.53 8.78
N SER A 118 -0.31 -2.37 8.27
CA SER A 118 -0.87 -1.08 8.72
C SER A 118 -2.29 -0.86 8.20
N SER A 119 -2.76 -1.67 7.25
CA SER A 119 -4.11 -1.61 6.71
C SER A 119 -5.11 -2.21 7.69
N CYS A 120 -5.80 -1.36 8.45
CA CYS A 120 -6.81 -1.82 9.40
C CYS A 120 -7.90 -2.68 8.71
N PRO A 121 -8.18 -3.92 9.18
CA PRO A 121 -9.15 -4.82 8.56
C PRO A 121 -10.60 -4.29 8.50
N HIS A 122 -10.92 -3.25 9.26
CA HIS A 122 -12.23 -2.61 9.19
C HIS A 122 -12.52 -1.98 7.81
N ALA A 123 -11.71 -1.00 7.42
CA ALA A 123 -11.96 -0.15 6.25
C ALA A 123 -10.66 0.32 5.57
N GLY A 124 -9.53 -0.35 5.85
CA GLY A 124 -8.24 -0.04 5.23
C GLY A 124 -7.56 1.24 5.71
N CYS A 125 -7.94 1.76 6.89
CA CYS A 125 -7.25 2.91 7.50
C CYS A 125 -5.78 2.53 7.79
N ARG A 126 -4.84 3.27 7.18
CA ARG A 126 -3.39 3.00 7.27
C ARG A 126 -2.62 3.91 8.22
N THR A 127 -3.08 5.14 8.39
CA THR A 127 -2.25 6.21 8.97
C THR A 127 -2.56 6.51 10.44
N SER A 128 -3.70 6.04 10.96
CA SER A 128 -4.20 6.46 12.28
C SER A 128 -4.08 5.32 13.28
N TRP A 129 -2.92 5.21 13.90
CA TRP A 129 -2.58 4.16 14.86
C TRP A 129 -2.03 4.74 16.16
N LYS A 130 -2.31 4.05 17.26
CA LYS A 130 -1.68 4.24 18.57
C LYS A 130 -1.30 2.87 19.14
N TYR A 131 -0.29 2.84 19.98
CA TYR A 131 0.08 1.67 20.74
C TYR A 131 0.20 2.04 22.22
N SER A 132 -0.48 1.29 23.07
CA SER A 132 -0.48 1.48 24.53
C SER A 132 -1.10 0.26 25.19
N ASN A 133 -0.70 -0.05 26.44
CA ASN A 133 -1.23 -1.20 27.18
C ASN A 133 -1.16 -2.49 26.35
N GLU A 134 -0.04 -2.71 25.66
CA GLU A 134 0.20 -3.93 24.85
C GLU A 134 -0.81 -4.16 23.72
N ASN A 135 -1.47 -3.09 23.26
CA ASN A 135 -2.46 -3.15 22.21
C ASN A 135 -2.22 -2.08 21.15
N PHE A 136 -2.41 -2.46 19.90
CA PHE A 136 -2.61 -1.51 18.81
C PHE A 136 -4.05 -1.02 18.78
N THR A 137 -4.25 0.27 18.56
CA THR A 137 -5.56 0.88 18.35
C THR A 137 -5.55 1.67 17.04
N CYS A 138 -6.41 1.26 16.09
CA CYS A 138 -6.70 2.06 14.91
C CYS A 138 -7.68 3.17 15.30
N THR A 139 -7.20 4.41 15.40
CA THR A 139 -7.99 5.54 15.91
C THR A 139 -8.97 6.12 14.89
N CYS A 140 -9.03 5.58 13.68
CA CYS A 140 -10.08 5.92 12.72
C CYS A 140 -11.48 5.58 13.29
N HIS A 141 -11.63 4.39 13.88
CA HIS A 141 -12.91 3.92 14.45
C HIS A 141 -12.73 3.05 15.72
N ASN A 142 -11.57 3.16 16.37
CA ASN A 142 -11.21 2.48 17.62
C ASN A 142 -11.27 0.95 17.55
N ALA A 143 -10.77 0.35 16.47
CA ALA A 143 -10.49 -1.08 16.46
C ALA A 143 -9.22 -1.37 17.27
N VAL A 144 -9.27 -2.35 18.17
CA VAL A 144 -8.20 -2.69 19.11
C VAL A 144 -7.69 -4.10 18.85
N PHE A 145 -6.37 -4.27 18.85
CA PHE A 145 -5.68 -5.53 18.56
C PHE A 145 -4.60 -5.81 19.59
N THR A 146 -4.44 -7.08 20.00
CA THR A 146 -3.42 -7.53 20.94
C THR A 146 -2.01 -7.44 20.34
N ASN A 147 -0.99 -7.67 21.16
CA ASN A 147 0.37 -7.89 20.70
C ASN A 147 0.53 -9.06 19.72
N LEU A 148 -0.43 -9.99 19.65
CA LEU A 148 -0.47 -11.08 18.67
C LEU A 148 -1.18 -10.69 17.37
N GLY A 149 -1.70 -9.47 17.27
CA GLY A 149 -2.52 -9.01 16.13
C GLY A 149 -3.99 -9.41 16.24
N GLU A 150 -4.37 -10.15 17.28
CA GLU A 150 -5.74 -10.63 17.47
C GLU A 150 -6.69 -9.48 17.75
N LYS A 151 -7.86 -9.47 17.10
CA LYS A 151 -8.88 -8.46 17.33
C LYS A 151 -9.47 -8.61 18.73
N VAL A 152 -9.44 -7.51 19.48
CA VAL A 152 -10.07 -7.40 20.81
C VAL A 152 -11.44 -6.74 20.72
N SER A 153 -11.52 -5.58 20.04
CA SER A 153 -12.76 -4.79 20.01
C SER A 153 -12.83 -3.85 18.80
N GLY A 154 -13.97 -3.15 18.67
CA GLY A 154 -14.24 -2.23 17.57
C GLY A 154 -14.69 -2.92 16.28
N PRO A 155 -14.81 -2.15 15.18
CA PRO A 155 -15.55 -2.58 13.99
C PRO A 155 -14.72 -3.40 12.99
N ALA A 156 -13.44 -3.69 13.28
CA ALA A 156 -12.64 -4.61 12.46
C ALA A 156 -13.34 -5.98 12.33
N ASN A 157 -13.23 -6.61 11.17
CA ASN A 157 -13.89 -7.90 10.88
C ASN A 157 -12.95 -9.11 11.03
N SER A 158 -11.65 -8.89 11.18
CA SER A 158 -10.62 -9.92 11.39
C SER A 158 -9.47 -9.37 12.24
N ASP A 159 -8.53 -10.26 12.56
CA ASP A 159 -7.22 -9.95 13.13
C ASP A 159 -6.35 -9.15 12.14
N LEU A 160 -5.27 -8.56 12.65
CA LEU A 160 -4.22 -7.97 11.83
C LEU A 160 -3.45 -9.07 11.10
N GLU A 161 -3.24 -8.85 9.80
CA GLU A 161 -2.29 -9.64 9.02
C GLU A 161 -0.89 -9.47 9.62
N SER A 162 -0.22 -10.59 9.89
CA SER A 162 1.12 -10.64 10.48
C SER A 162 2.15 -10.92 9.40
N PHE A 163 3.28 -10.23 9.45
CA PHE A 163 4.44 -10.50 8.59
C PHE A 163 5.49 -11.31 9.34
N SER A 164 6.25 -12.12 8.61
CA SER A 164 7.34 -12.90 9.21
C SER A 164 8.51 -11.97 9.53
N VAL A 165 9.01 -12.05 10.76
CA VAL A 165 10.16 -11.26 11.22
C VAL A 165 11.29 -12.20 11.64
N SER A 166 12.47 -11.99 11.08
CA SER A 166 13.72 -12.54 11.57
C SER A 166 14.59 -11.41 12.12
N ARG A 167 15.46 -11.73 13.07
CA ARG A 167 16.37 -10.75 13.66
C ARG A 167 17.79 -11.31 13.68
N ASP A 168 18.72 -10.49 13.19
CA ASP A 168 20.16 -10.69 13.30
C ASP A 168 20.78 -9.44 13.94
N GLU A 169 21.10 -9.54 15.23
CA GLU A 169 21.61 -8.43 16.06
C GLU A 169 20.76 -7.14 15.95
N ASN A 170 21.25 -6.15 15.20
CA ASN A 170 20.64 -4.84 15.00
C ASN A 170 19.85 -4.72 13.70
N VAL A 171 19.80 -5.76 12.87
CA VAL A 171 19.00 -5.78 11.65
C VAL A 171 17.80 -6.71 11.84
N ILE A 172 16.61 -6.23 11.52
CA ILE A 172 15.44 -7.10 11.35
C ILE A 172 15.11 -7.27 9.88
N THR A 173 14.69 -8.46 9.52
CA THR A 173 14.23 -8.81 8.19
C THR A 173 12.74 -9.10 8.25
N VAL A 174 11.94 -8.37 7.48
CA VAL A 174 10.47 -8.52 7.43
C VAL A 174 10.05 -8.96 6.03
N SER A 175 9.40 -10.12 5.92
CA SER A 175 8.87 -10.64 4.65
C SER A 175 7.37 -10.37 4.53
N THR A 176 6.98 -9.66 3.48
CA THR A 176 5.59 -9.27 3.14
C THR A 176 5.00 -10.13 2.04
#